data_AF-A0A6I6RX11-F1
#
_entry.id   AF-A0A6I6RX11-F1
#
_cell.length_a   1.000
_cell.length_b   1.000
_cell.length_c   1.000
_cell.angle_alpha   90.00
_cell.angle_beta   90.00
_cell.angle_gamma   90.00
#
_symmetry.space_group_name_H-M   'P 1'
#
loop_
_entity.id
_entity.type
_entity.pdbx_description
1 polymer ?
#
loop_
_entity_poly.entity_id
_entity_poly.type
_entity_poly.pdbx_seq_one_letter_code
_entity_poly.pdbx_strand_id
1 'polypeptide(L)'
;MHGAPLYLEPVLEPPLASLLESPVFLHRLVDAPGSPLNVVLPDRIAQNVERFRSSLRRHHLAGQVFFAHKANRSSALPRRLAATDAGMDVASLGELQHALSAGFTPDRVVATGPKDPEFRWQAARTGALVSVDWQGELEYLSALVREHGLPCVQVLLRLPEFEASGVRVLSRPSRFGSSVRSLNRLPDTVERHQDTIEPTGVAYHLDTTSLDEKAVALEGCLRAAGSWHWCLDEQYWPVNCHGGHDA
;
A
#
# COMPACT_ATOMS: atom_id res chain seq x y z
N MET A 1 -31.67 1.04 -5.95
CA MET A 1 -31.16 0.62 -7.27
C MET A 1 -30.03 -0.36 -7.04
N HIS A 2 -30.30 -1.66 -7.15
CA HIS A 2 -29.23 -2.67 -7.14
C HIS A 2 -28.43 -2.50 -8.44
N GLY A 3 -27.17 -2.10 -8.31
CA GLY A 3 -26.30 -1.83 -9.45
C GLY A 3 -26.17 -3.08 -10.30
N ALA A 4 -26.40 -2.94 -11.61
CA ALA A 4 -26.12 -4.00 -12.57
C ALA A 4 -24.67 -4.49 -12.36
N PRO A 5 -24.42 -5.80 -12.47
CA PRO A 5 -23.07 -6.34 -12.33
C PRO A 5 -22.15 -5.61 -13.31
N LEU A 6 -21.03 -5.09 -12.79
CA LEU A 6 -19.98 -4.49 -13.60
C LEU A 6 -19.31 -5.61 -14.40
N TYR A 7 -19.64 -5.71 -15.68
CA TYR A 7 -18.89 -6.54 -16.62
C TYR A 7 -17.64 -5.78 -17.03
N LEU A 8 -16.51 -6.13 -16.42
CA LEU A 8 -15.21 -5.68 -16.89
C LEU A 8 -14.78 -6.58 -18.05
N GLU A 9 -14.50 -5.99 -19.21
CA GLU A 9 -13.88 -6.72 -20.30
C GLU A 9 -12.41 -7.00 -19.95
N PRO A 10 -11.97 -8.26 -19.99
CA PRO A 10 -10.58 -8.59 -19.70
C PRO A 10 -9.69 -8.01 -20.79
N VAL A 11 -8.58 -7.38 -20.39
CA VAL A 11 -7.54 -6.94 -21.33
C VAL A 11 -6.78 -8.18 -21.80
N LEU A 12 -7.05 -8.60 -23.04
CA LEU A 12 -6.39 -9.74 -23.68
C LEU A 12 -5.27 -9.23 -24.59
N GLU A 13 -4.03 -9.44 -24.18
CA GLU A 13 -2.86 -9.13 -24.98
C GLU A 13 -1.91 -10.33 -25.02
N PRO A 14 -1.05 -10.45 -26.04
CA PRO A 14 -0.02 -11.48 -26.07
C PRO A 14 0.88 -11.48 -24.82
N PRO A 15 1.23 -12.67 -24.27
CA PRO A 15 0.97 -13.99 -24.84
C PRO A 15 -0.38 -14.61 -24.39
N LEU A 16 -1.18 -13.93 -23.55
CA LEU A 16 -2.46 -14.47 -23.07
C LEU A 16 -3.46 -14.64 -24.21
N ALA A 17 -3.60 -13.63 -25.09
CA ALA A 17 -4.46 -13.73 -26.28
C ALA A 17 -4.06 -14.93 -27.16
N SER A 18 -2.77 -15.05 -27.47
CA SER A 18 -2.23 -16.16 -28.26
C SER A 18 -2.43 -17.54 -27.61
N LEU A 19 -2.37 -17.61 -26.28
CA LEU A 19 -2.65 -18.84 -25.54
C LEU A 19 -4.13 -19.24 -25.68
N LEU A 20 -5.06 -18.29 -25.53
CA LEU A 20 -6.50 -18.53 -25.66
C LEU A 20 -6.91 -18.92 -27.09
N GLU A 21 -6.18 -18.43 -28.09
CA GLU A 21 -6.36 -18.80 -29.50
C GLU A 21 -5.76 -20.17 -29.85
N SER A 22 -5.12 -20.88 -28.90
CA SER A 22 -4.48 -22.17 -29.12
C SER A 22 -5.19 -23.33 -28.39
N PRO A 23 -6.41 -23.73 -28.84
CA PRO A 23 -7.21 -24.75 -28.15
C PRO A 23 -6.51 -26.11 -28.09
N VAL A 24 -5.78 -26.49 -29.14
CA VAL A 24 -5.01 -27.75 -29.16
C VAL A 24 -3.94 -27.76 -28.06
N PHE A 25 -3.24 -26.64 -27.86
CA PHE A 25 -2.25 -26.53 -26.79
C PHE A 25 -2.89 -26.52 -25.41
N LEU A 26 -4.00 -25.81 -25.24
CA LEU A 26 -4.77 -25.79 -23.98
C LEU A 26 -5.29 -27.17 -23.61
N HIS A 27 -5.82 -27.95 -24.55
CA HIS A 27 -6.26 -29.32 -24.29
C HIS A 27 -5.09 -30.22 -23.87
N ARG A 28 -3.94 -30.13 -24.56
CA ARG A 28 -2.73 -30.88 -24.14
C ARG A 28 -2.24 -30.48 -22.76
N LEU A 29 -2.34 -29.20 -22.41
CA LEU A 29 -2.02 -28.72 -21.07
C LEU A 29 -2.99 -29.25 -20.01
N VAL A 30 -4.21 -29.66 -20.37
CA VAL A 30 -5.15 -30.32 -19.45
C VAL A 30 -4.90 -31.82 -19.42
N ASP A 31 -4.57 -32.45 -20.55
CA ASP A 31 -4.35 -33.90 -20.64
C ASP A 31 -3.21 -34.39 -19.73
N ALA A 32 -2.21 -33.55 -19.45
CA ALA A 32 -1.08 -33.92 -18.60
C ALA A 32 -1.34 -33.75 -17.08
N PRO A 33 -1.54 -32.52 -16.55
CA PRO A 33 -1.81 -32.27 -15.13
C PRO A 33 -3.28 -32.48 -14.70
N GLY A 34 -4.23 -32.63 -15.63
CA GLY A 34 -5.66 -32.71 -15.35
C GLY A 34 -6.35 -31.36 -15.17
N SER A 35 -7.66 -31.39 -14.91
CA SER A 35 -8.51 -30.22 -14.65
C SER A 35 -9.12 -30.25 -13.24
N PRO A 36 -9.37 -29.10 -12.58
CA PRO A 36 -9.21 -27.73 -13.09
C PRO A 36 -7.74 -27.28 -13.16
N LEU A 37 -7.37 -26.59 -14.23
CA LEU A 37 -6.03 -26.07 -14.47
C LEU A 37 -6.02 -24.54 -14.42
N ASN A 38 -5.15 -23.98 -13.58
CA ASN A 38 -4.85 -22.55 -13.57
C ASN A 38 -3.52 -22.30 -14.27
N VAL A 39 -3.52 -21.52 -15.35
CA VAL A 39 -2.30 -21.12 -16.07
C VAL A 39 -1.93 -19.69 -15.67
N VAL A 40 -0.74 -19.53 -15.09
CA VAL A 40 -0.19 -18.22 -14.71
C VAL A 40 0.97 -17.89 -15.64
N LEU A 41 0.93 -16.71 -16.25
CA LEU A 41 1.98 -16.18 -17.14
C LEU A 41 2.78 -15.11 -16.38
N PRO A 42 3.80 -15.49 -15.59
CA PRO A 42 4.43 -14.57 -14.64
C PRO A 42 5.13 -13.40 -15.31
N ASP A 43 5.65 -13.56 -16.53
CA ASP A 43 6.35 -12.48 -17.24
C ASP A 43 5.47 -11.25 -17.52
N ARG A 44 4.14 -11.41 -17.53
CA ARG A 44 3.19 -10.30 -17.64
C ARG A 44 3.29 -9.33 -16.46
N ILE A 45 3.68 -9.80 -15.28
CA ILE A 45 3.82 -8.90 -14.12
C ILE A 45 4.95 -7.89 -14.33
N ALA A 46 6.06 -8.31 -14.94
CA ALA A 46 7.19 -7.43 -15.21
C ALA A 46 6.83 -6.36 -16.27
N GLN A 47 6.07 -6.75 -17.29
CA GLN A 47 5.57 -5.83 -18.30
C GLN A 47 4.58 -4.81 -17.70
N ASN A 48 3.71 -5.24 -16.79
CA ASN A 48 2.78 -4.35 -16.10
C ASN A 48 3.51 -3.35 -15.20
N VAL A 49 4.53 -3.79 -14.45
CA VAL A 49 5.39 -2.90 -13.67
C VAL A 49 6.01 -1.83 -14.57
N GLU A 50 6.57 -2.21 -15.72
CA GLU A 50 7.19 -1.25 -16.63
C GLU A 50 6.17 -0.26 -17.23
N ARG A 51 4.92 -0.66 -17.45
CA ARG A 51 3.85 0.25 -17.88
C ARG A 51 3.52 1.29 -16.82
N PHE A 52 3.40 0.88 -15.56
CA PHE A 52 3.21 1.83 -14.46
C PHE A 52 4.38 2.80 -14.35
N ARG A 53 5.62 2.28 -14.39
CA ARG A 53 6.84 3.10 -14.33
C ARG A 53 6.97 4.05 -15.51
N SER A 54 6.66 3.59 -16.71
CA SER A 54 6.62 4.43 -17.92
C SER A 54 5.63 5.58 -17.77
N SER A 55 4.47 5.34 -17.13
CA SER A 55 3.53 6.41 -16.84
C SER A 55 4.11 7.43 -15.86
N LEU A 56 4.73 6.99 -14.76
CA LEU A 56 5.39 7.89 -13.80
C LEU A 56 6.48 8.73 -14.47
N ARG A 57 7.37 8.10 -15.26
CA ARG A 57 8.45 8.80 -15.97
C ARG A 57 7.94 9.81 -16.99
N ARG A 58 6.87 9.49 -17.74
CA ARG A 58 6.26 10.44 -18.70
C ARG A 58 5.76 11.72 -18.04
N HIS A 59 5.40 11.65 -16.76
CA HIS A 59 4.96 12.80 -15.98
C HIS A 59 6.03 13.34 -15.03
N HIS A 60 7.29 12.90 -15.17
CA HIS A 60 8.42 13.30 -14.33
C HIS A 60 8.19 13.06 -12.82
N LEU A 61 7.46 12.00 -12.49
CA LEU A 61 7.18 11.62 -11.11
C LEU A 61 8.16 10.52 -10.66
N ALA A 62 8.68 10.68 -9.44
CA ALA A 62 9.31 9.59 -8.71
C ALA A 62 8.22 8.74 -8.04
N GLY A 63 8.39 7.42 -8.03
CA GLY A 63 7.46 6.53 -7.37
C GLY A 63 7.86 5.06 -7.51
N GLN A 64 7.36 4.25 -6.60
CA GLN A 64 7.57 2.81 -6.59
C GLN A 64 6.23 2.08 -6.69
N VAL A 65 6.23 0.99 -7.44
CA VAL A 65 5.05 0.15 -7.64
C VAL A 65 5.11 -0.98 -6.62
N PHE A 66 4.06 -1.16 -5.82
CA PHE A 66 3.92 -2.29 -4.91
C PHE A 66 2.79 -3.20 -5.39
N PHE A 67 3.09 -4.48 -5.61
CA PHE A 67 2.06 -5.47 -5.95
C PHE A 67 1.36 -5.96 -4.69
N ALA A 68 0.03 -5.87 -4.64
CA ALA A 68 -0.75 -6.42 -3.53
C ALA A 68 -0.77 -7.95 -3.60
N HIS A 69 -0.04 -8.61 -2.68
CA HIS A 69 0.13 -10.07 -2.65
C HIS A 69 -1.20 -10.82 -2.66
N LYS A 70 -2.17 -10.33 -1.88
CA LYS A 70 -3.54 -10.86 -1.78
C LYS A 70 -4.27 -11.03 -3.13
N ALA A 71 -3.84 -10.34 -4.19
CA ALA A 71 -4.45 -10.45 -5.51
C ALA A 71 -4.26 -11.83 -6.14
N ASN A 72 -3.12 -12.50 -5.90
CA ASN A 72 -2.85 -13.82 -6.44
C ASN A 72 -1.76 -14.55 -5.64
N ARG A 73 -2.07 -15.76 -5.15
CA ARG A 73 -1.18 -16.54 -4.27
C ARG A 73 -0.13 -17.39 -5.00
N SER A 74 -0.08 -17.37 -6.33
CA SER A 74 0.90 -18.16 -7.10
C SER A 74 2.32 -17.68 -6.82
N SER A 75 3.20 -18.57 -6.35
CA SER A 75 4.62 -18.26 -6.12
C SER A 75 5.38 -17.87 -7.40
N ALA A 76 4.83 -18.15 -8.58
CA ALA A 76 5.42 -17.70 -9.83
C ALA A 76 5.44 -16.16 -9.95
N LEU A 77 4.43 -15.48 -9.38
CA LEU A 77 4.32 -14.02 -9.47
C LEU A 77 5.34 -13.30 -8.57
N PRO A 78 5.41 -13.56 -7.24
CA PRO A 78 6.45 -12.96 -6.40
C PRO A 78 7.86 -13.26 -6.89
N ARG A 79 8.16 -14.49 -7.32
CA ARG A 79 9.51 -14.83 -7.83
C ARG A 79 9.89 -14.02 -9.06
N ARG A 80 8.97 -13.84 -10.00
CA ARG A 80 9.24 -13.01 -11.19
C ARG A 80 9.31 -11.53 -10.83
N LEU A 81 8.45 -11.07 -9.91
CA LEU A 81 8.40 -9.68 -9.46
C LEU A 81 9.66 -9.27 -8.69
N ALA A 82 10.25 -10.17 -7.89
CA ALA A 82 11.49 -9.93 -7.16
C ALA A 82 12.67 -9.56 -8.08
N ALA A 83 12.67 -10.07 -9.32
CA ALA A 83 13.64 -9.74 -10.36
C ALA A 83 13.39 -8.39 -11.06
N THR A 84 12.35 -7.65 -10.67
CA THR A 84 12.10 -6.26 -11.08
C THR A 84 12.48 -5.30 -9.94
N ASP A 85 12.18 -4.01 -10.06
CA ASP A 85 12.35 -3.02 -8.99
C ASP A 85 11.06 -2.72 -8.19
N ALA A 86 9.95 -3.39 -8.53
CA ALA A 86 8.70 -3.25 -7.80
C ALA A 86 8.80 -3.82 -6.37
N GLY A 87 8.08 -3.24 -5.43
CA GLY A 87 7.90 -3.79 -4.10
C GLY A 87 6.70 -4.73 -4.01
N MET A 88 6.45 -5.21 -2.80
CA MET A 88 5.27 -6.02 -2.48
C MET A 88 4.52 -5.46 -1.28
N ASP A 89 3.20 -5.37 -1.44
CA ASP A 89 2.26 -5.03 -0.37
C ASP A 89 1.68 -6.32 0.22
N VAL A 90 1.90 -6.52 1.52
CA VAL A 90 1.52 -7.72 2.27
C VAL A 90 0.52 -7.38 3.36
N ALA A 91 -0.44 -8.27 3.56
CA ALA A 91 -1.55 -8.09 4.49
C ALA A 91 -1.63 -9.18 5.58
N SER A 92 -0.64 -10.06 5.67
CA SER A 92 -0.54 -11.04 6.76
C SER A 92 0.89 -11.54 6.96
N LEU A 93 1.13 -12.23 8.09
CA LEU A 93 2.39 -12.91 8.38
C LEU A 93 2.81 -13.87 7.26
N GLY A 94 1.89 -14.69 6.75
CA GLY A 94 2.17 -15.65 5.69
C GLY A 94 2.54 -14.97 4.36
N GLU A 95 1.93 -13.83 4.05
CA GLU A 95 2.29 -13.04 2.87
C GLU A 95 3.67 -12.40 3.01
N LEU A 96 4.02 -11.88 4.19
CA LEU A 96 5.38 -11.38 4.49
C LEU A 96 6.43 -12.50 4.36
N GLN A 97 6.18 -13.68 4.92
CA GLN A 97 7.08 -14.83 4.79
C GLN A 97 7.23 -15.28 3.33
N HIS A 98 6.13 -15.28 2.57
CA HIS A 98 6.17 -15.59 1.15
C HIS A 98 6.95 -14.53 0.37
N ALA A 99 6.85 -13.25 0.74
CA ALA A 99 7.66 -12.18 0.14
C ALA A 99 9.15 -12.41 0.31
N LEU A 100 9.58 -12.58 1.55
CA LEU A 100 10.99 -12.74 1.89
C LEU A 100 11.56 -14.02 1.26
N SER A 101 10.81 -15.14 1.30
CA SER A 101 11.23 -16.40 0.66
C SER A 101 11.25 -16.37 -0.87
N ALA A 102 10.51 -15.44 -1.50
CA ALA A 102 10.56 -15.21 -2.94
C ALA A 102 11.74 -14.33 -3.38
N GLY A 103 12.54 -13.78 -2.44
CA GLY A 103 13.73 -12.99 -2.71
C GLY A 103 13.56 -11.48 -2.60
N PHE A 104 12.46 -11.00 -2.01
CA PHE A 104 12.33 -9.56 -1.69
C PHE A 104 13.21 -9.20 -0.50
N THR A 105 13.90 -8.07 -0.61
CA THR A 105 14.53 -7.42 0.53
C THR A 105 13.47 -6.67 1.35
N PRO A 106 13.63 -6.52 2.68
CA PRO A 106 12.61 -5.91 3.53
C PRO A 106 12.24 -4.47 3.15
N ASP A 107 13.21 -3.68 2.64
CA ASP A 107 13.01 -2.32 2.13
C ASP A 107 12.08 -2.25 0.91
N ARG A 108 11.80 -3.39 0.27
CA ARG A 108 10.84 -3.53 -0.83
C ARG A 108 9.51 -4.12 -0.40
N VAL A 109 9.24 -4.21 0.90
CA VAL A 109 7.99 -4.76 1.43
C VAL A 109 7.26 -3.72 2.29
N VAL A 110 5.96 -3.56 2.03
CA VAL A 110 5.07 -2.74 2.86
C VAL A 110 3.98 -3.61 3.48
N ALA A 111 3.79 -3.49 4.79
CA ALA A 111 2.78 -4.21 5.56
C ALA A 111 1.53 -3.33 5.75
N THR A 112 0.48 -3.53 4.94
CA THR A 112 -0.74 -2.69 4.96
C THR A 112 -1.98 -3.34 5.58
N GLY A 113 -1.98 -4.67 5.73
CA GLY A 113 -3.12 -5.38 6.30
C GLY A 113 -3.32 -5.11 7.79
N PRO A 114 -4.40 -5.63 8.38
CA PRO A 114 -4.51 -5.77 9.83
C PRO A 114 -3.35 -6.62 10.34
N LYS A 115 -2.65 -6.14 11.36
CA LYS A 115 -1.46 -6.81 11.88
C LYS A 115 -1.72 -7.38 13.26
N ASP A 116 -1.76 -8.71 13.33
CA ASP A 116 -1.67 -9.43 14.60
C ASP A 116 -0.28 -9.22 15.26
N PRO A 117 -0.07 -9.60 16.53
CA PRO A 117 1.23 -9.43 17.19
C PRO A 117 2.40 -10.05 16.42
N GLU A 118 2.24 -11.25 15.87
CA GLU A 118 3.28 -11.99 15.16
C GLU A 118 3.68 -11.30 13.86
N PHE A 119 2.71 -10.78 13.10
CA PHE A 119 2.96 -10.02 11.89
C PHE A 119 3.68 -8.70 12.20
N ARG A 120 3.28 -7.97 13.25
CA ARG A 120 3.99 -6.74 13.69
C ARG A 120 5.43 -7.04 14.10
N TRP A 121 5.62 -8.10 14.88
CA TRP A 121 6.94 -8.55 15.29
C TRP A 121 7.84 -8.86 14.09
N GLN A 122 7.36 -9.66 13.15
CA GLN A 122 8.17 -10.02 11.99
C GLN A 122 8.44 -8.80 11.09
N ALA A 123 7.47 -7.90 10.89
CA ALA A 123 7.67 -6.68 10.13
C ALA A 123 8.73 -5.77 10.77
N ALA A 124 8.62 -5.50 12.08
CA ALA A 124 9.59 -4.69 12.82
C ALA A 124 10.98 -5.32 12.81
N ARG A 125 11.08 -6.62 13.10
CA ARG A 125 12.36 -7.35 13.13
C ARG A 125 13.06 -7.40 11.78
N THR A 126 12.30 -7.46 10.69
CA THR A 126 12.88 -7.51 9.34
C THR A 126 13.16 -6.12 8.76
N GLY A 127 12.58 -5.07 9.34
CA GLY A 127 12.71 -3.70 8.82
C GLY A 127 11.80 -3.41 7.62
N ALA A 128 10.67 -4.14 7.50
CA ALA A 128 9.67 -3.83 6.49
C ALA A 128 8.92 -2.52 6.85
N LEU A 129 8.49 -1.78 5.82
CA LEU A 129 7.71 -0.57 6.00
C LEU A 129 6.31 -0.93 6.56
N VAL A 130 5.90 -0.29 7.65
CA VAL A 130 4.61 -0.61 8.30
C VAL A 130 3.59 0.50 8.07
N SER A 131 2.46 0.20 7.41
CA SER A 131 1.34 1.13 7.36
C SER A 131 0.53 1.04 8.65
N VAL A 132 0.45 2.14 9.38
CA VAL A 132 -0.15 2.21 10.70
C VAL A 132 -1.55 2.80 10.63
N ASP A 133 -2.51 2.09 11.23
CA ASP A 133 -3.93 2.45 11.17
C ASP A 133 -4.41 3.23 12.42
N TRP A 134 -3.68 3.17 13.54
CA TRP A 134 -4.11 3.74 14.83
C TRP A 134 -2.95 3.90 15.82
N GLN A 135 -3.17 4.71 16.88
CA GLN A 135 -2.13 5.10 17.84
C GLN A 135 -1.40 3.94 18.52
N GLY A 136 -2.11 3.01 19.14
CA GLY A 136 -1.44 1.97 19.91
C GLY A 136 -0.68 0.97 19.04
N GLU A 137 -0.90 0.92 17.73
CA GLU A 137 0.01 0.20 16.83
C GLU A 137 1.42 0.82 16.82
N LEU A 138 1.54 2.15 16.87
CA LEU A 138 2.83 2.82 17.08
C LEU A 138 3.44 2.47 18.44
N GLU A 139 2.62 2.48 19.50
CA GLU A 139 3.07 2.15 20.86
C GLU A 139 3.59 0.72 20.94
N TYR A 140 2.89 -0.22 20.31
CA TYR A 140 3.31 -1.61 20.22
C TYR A 140 4.62 -1.76 19.43
N LEU A 141 4.76 -1.10 18.27
CA LEU A 141 6.00 -1.14 17.49
C LEU A 141 7.16 -0.54 18.28
N SER A 142 6.96 0.60 18.94
CA SER A 142 7.95 1.25 19.79
C SER A 142 8.38 0.36 20.95
N ALA A 143 7.44 -0.34 21.59
CA ALA A 143 7.75 -1.30 22.64
C ALA A 143 8.64 -2.44 22.12
N LEU A 144 8.34 -3.02 20.95
CA LEU A 144 9.16 -4.07 20.35
C LEU A 144 10.58 -3.60 20.04
N VAL A 145 10.73 -2.35 19.55
CA VAL A 145 12.04 -1.76 19.28
C VAL A 145 12.87 -1.66 20.56
N ARG A 146 12.29 -1.14 21.64
CA ARG A 146 13.00 -0.98 22.92
C ARG A 146 13.28 -2.32 23.60
N GLU A 147 12.32 -3.22 23.62
CA GLU A 147 12.44 -4.53 24.28
C GLU A 147 13.53 -5.39 23.64
N HIS A 148 13.66 -5.34 22.32
CA HIS A 148 14.54 -6.23 21.57
C HIS A 148 15.74 -5.53 20.91
N GLY A 149 15.93 -4.23 21.13
CA GLY A 149 17.04 -3.46 20.56
C GLY A 149 17.02 -3.45 19.02
N LEU A 150 15.85 -3.35 18.42
CA LEU A 150 15.70 -3.32 16.95
C LEU A 150 16.07 -1.93 16.40
N PRO A 151 16.34 -1.80 15.09
CA PRO A 151 16.36 -0.51 14.42
C PRO A 151 15.00 0.20 14.50
N CYS A 152 14.99 1.52 14.25
CA CYS A 152 13.75 2.27 14.13
C CYS A 152 12.84 1.65 13.06
N VAL A 153 11.55 1.58 13.36
CA VAL A 153 10.56 1.05 12.41
C VAL A 153 10.10 2.19 11.52
N GLN A 154 10.27 2.02 10.21
CA GLN A 154 9.71 2.93 9.24
C GLN A 154 8.20 2.74 9.14
N VAL A 155 7.45 3.84 9.19
CA VAL A 155 5.99 3.81 9.16
C VAL A 155 5.40 4.73 8.09
N LEU A 156 4.27 4.30 7.52
CA LEU A 156 3.33 5.14 6.79
C LEU A 156 2.11 5.36 7.68
N LEU A 157 1.65 6.59 7.83
CA LEU A 157 0.44 6.87 8.60
C LEU A 157 -0.77 6.82 7.68
N ARG A 158 -1.67 5.86 7.89
CA ARG A 158 -2.82 5.68 7.01
C ARG A 158 -3.93 6.68 7.35
N LEU A 159 -4.33 7.45 6.35
CA LEU A 159 -5.42 8.41 6.43
C LEU A 159 -6.74 7.76 6.00
N PRO A 160 -7.85 7.95 6.72
CA PRO A 160 -9.10 7.24 6.47
C PRO A 160 -10.02 8.06 5.58
N GLU A 161 -9.94 9.40 5.62
CA GLU A 161 -10.87 10.32 4.99
C GLU A 161 -10.13 11.52 4.38
N PHE A 162 -10.70 12.04 3.29
CA PHE A 162 -10.20 13.21 2.57
C PHE A 162 -11.35 14.19 2.35
N GLU A 163 -11.21 15.39 2.90
CA GLU A 163 -12.13 16.50 2.61
C GLU A 163 -11.47 17.47 1.62
N ALA A 164 -12.08 17.64 0.44
CA ALA A 164 -11.77 18.73 -0.49
C ALA A 164 -13.03 19.58 -0.73
N SER A 165 -12.82 20.87 -1.03
CA SER A 165 -13.87 21.87 -1.19
C SER A 165 -14.92 21.46 -2.23
N GLY A 166 -16.07 20.98 -1.76
CA GLY A 166 -17.24 20.62 -2.58
C GLY A 166 -17.46 19.13 -2.81
N VAL A 167 -16.48 18.26 -2.52
CA VAL A 167 -16.64 16.81 -2.63
C VAL A 167 -16.14 16.16 -1.35
N ARG A 168 -17.07 15.73 -0.50
CA ARG A 168 -16.75 14.82 0.60
C ARG A 168 -16.58 13.44 -0.02
N VAL A 169 -15.34 13.00 -0.22
CA VAL A 169 -15.08 11.60 -0.53
C VAL A 169 -15.34 10.83 0.76
N LEU A 170 -16.59 10.40 0.92
CA LEU A 170 -16.94 9.40 1.90
C LEU A 170 -16.24 8.13 1.45
N SER A 171 -15.05 7.86 2.00
CA SER A 171 -14.62 6.48 2.14
C SER A 171 -15.77 5.79 2.87
N ARG A 172 -16.53 4.95 2.16
CA ARG A 172 -17.55 4.10 2.78
C ARG A 172 -16.94 3.52 4.05
N PRO A 173 -17.68 3.40 5.18
CA PRO A 173 -17.14 2.93 6.45
C PRO A 173 -16.24 1.72 6.19
N SER A 174 -14.93 1.99 6.24
CA SER A 174 -13.94 1.01 5.86
C SER A 174 -13.79 0.10 7.06
N ARG A 175 -13.79 -1.21 6.83
CA ARG A 175 -13.41 -2.19 7.86
C ARG A 175 -11.93 -2.07 8.28
N PHE A 176 -11.19 -1.15 7.66
CA PHE A 176 -9.77 -0.90 7.86
C PHE A 176 -9.51 0.59 8.09
N GLY A 177 -8.59 0.92 8.99
CA GLY A 177 -8.33 2.29 9.43
C GLY A 177 -9.18 2.67 10.64
N SER A 178 -8.59 3.44 11.55
CA SER A 178 -9.32 3.95 12.71
C SER A 178 -10.25 5.12 12.34
N SER A 179 -11.23 5.43 13.20
CA SER A 179 -12.15 6.55 12.98
C SER A 179 -11.37 7.86 12.76
N VAL A 180 -11.88 8.78 11.97
CA VAL A 180 -11.29 10.12 11.71
C VAL A 180 -10.81 10.82 12.98
N ARG A 181 -11.49 10.61 14.11
CA ARG A 181 -11.17 11.27 15.38
C ARG A 181 -9.95 10.68 16.11
N SER A 182 -9.52 9.46 15.79
CA SER A 182 -8.36 8.81 16.44
C SER A 182 -7.02 9.12 15.77
N LEU A 183 -7.01 9.76 14.60
CA LEU A 183 -5.78 9.98 13.81
C LEU A 183 -5.15 11.36 13.99
N ASN A 184 -5.89 12.34 14.52
CA ASN A 184 -5.33 13.63 14.92
C ASN A 184 -4.20 13.49 15.96
N ARG A 185 -4.11 12.35 16.64
CA ARG A 185 -3.09 12.06 17.67
C ARG A 185 -1.93 11.20 17.17
N LEU A 186 -1.95 10.73 15.92
CA LEU A 186 -0.81 10.01 15.36
C LEU A 186 0.46 10.87 15.36
N PRO A 187 0.44 12.15 14.94
CA PRO A 187 1.63 13.00 14.98
C PRO A 187 2.22 13.10 16.39
N ASP A 188 1.40 13.43 17.40
CA ASP A 188 1.84 13.50 18.80
C ASP A 188 2.45 12.18 19.29
N THR A 189 1.93 11.05 18.80
CA THR A 189 2.43 9.72 19.17
C THR A 189 3.77 9.43 18.50
N VAL A 190 3.91 9.78 17.23
CA VAL A 190 5.18 9.67 16.51
C VAL A 190 6.24 10.53 17.20
N GLU A 191 5.92 11.77 17.57
CA GLU A 191 6.84 12.67 18.30
C GLU A 191 7.31 12.06 19.64
N ARG A 192 6.38 11.50 20.42
CA ARG A 192 6.71 10.80 21.68
C ARG A 192 7.60 9.56 21.49
N HIS A 193 7.60 8.97 20.30
CA HIS A 193 8.30 7.72 19.98
C HIS A 193 9.35 7.90 18.88
N GLN A 194 9.82 9.13 18.64
CA GLN A 194 10.77 9.48 17.57
C GLN A 194 12.13 8.78 17.68
N ASP A 195 12.47 8.25 18.86
CA ASP A 195 13.65 7.42 19.11
C ASP A 195 13.53 5.99 18.56
N THR A 196 12.33 5.58 18.15
CA THR A 196 12.01 4.21 17.74
C THR A 196 11.16 4.10 16.47
N ILE A 197 10.52 5.18 16.05
CA ILE A 197 9.59 5.23 14.93
C ILE A 197 10.07 6.29 13.94
N GLU A 198 10.22 5.89 12.69
CA GLU A 198 10.61 6.77 11.58
C GLU A 198 9.40 6.98 10.64
N PRO A 199 8.71 8.12 10.70
CA PRO A 199 7.62 8.43 9.79
C PRO A 199 8.14 8.74 8.39
N THR A 200 7.77 7.94 7.39
CA THR A 200 8.21 8.10 6.00
C THR A 200 7.17 8.77 5.09
N GLY A 201 5.93 8.89 5.56
CA GLY A 201 4.86 9.53 4.83
C GLY A 201 3.46 9.13 5.29
N VAL A 202 2.48 9.41 4.44
CA VAL A 202 1.07 9.05 4.64
C VAL A 202 0.61 8.06 3.58
N ALA A 203 -0.37 7.22 3.94
CA ALA A 203 -0.93 6.22 3.03
C ALA A 203 -2.45 6.29 2.97
N TYR A 204 -3.03 5.78 1.89
CA TYR A 204 -4.47 5.69 1.73
C TYR A 204 -4.87 4.55 0.82
N HIS A 205 -6.11 4.09 0.97
CA HIS A 205 -6.69 3.08 0.09
C HIS A 205 -8.14 3.45 -0.17
N LEU A 206 -8.52 3.52 -1.44
CA LEU A 206 -9.89 3.77 -1.85
C LEU A 206 -10.48 2.51 -2.48
N ASP A 207 -11.69 2.16 -2.07
CA ASP A 207 -12.50 1.11 -2.70
C ASP A 207 -13.37 1.70 -3.81
N THR A 208 -12.72 2.32 -4.79
CA THR A 208 -13.37 3.05 -5.88
C THR A 208 -12.57 3.00 -7.18
N THR A 209 -13.28 3.01 -8.30
CA THR A 209 -12.68 3.21 -9.63
C THR A 209 -12.75 4.66 -10.09
N SER A 210 -13.45 5.54 -9.36
CA SER A 210 -13.60 6.96 -9.70
C SER A 210 -12.26 7.70 -9.73
N LEU A 211 -12.00 8.42 -10.82
CA LEU A 211 -10.80 9.26 -10.95
C LEU A 211 -10.88 10.49 -10.05
N ASP A 212 -12.06 11.10 -9.94
CA ASP A 212 -12.27 12.29 -9.11
C ASP A 212 -12.04 11.99 -7.63
N GLU A 213 -12.54 10.85 -7.14
CA GLU A 213 -12.30 10.42 -5.75
C GLU A 213 -10.81 10.14 -5.49
N LYS A 214 -10.10 9.56 -6.48
CA LYS A 214 -8.65 9.33 -6.40
C LYS A 214 -7.87 10.64 -6.38
N ALA A 215 -8.27 11.63 -7.18
CA ALA A 215 -7.63 12.94 -7.23
C ALA A 215 -7.80 13.69 -5.90
N VAL A 216 -9.02 13.72 -5.36
CA VAL A 216 -9.32 14.33 -4.05
C VAL A 216 -8.51 13.67 -2.93
N ALA A 217 -8.42 12.34 -2.92
CA ALA A 217 -7.63 11.64 -1.93
C ALA A 217 -6.13 11.95 -2.03
N LEU A 218 -5.59 11.98 -3.26
CA LEU A 218 -4.19 12.36 -3.49
C LEU A 218 -3.92 13.79 -3.00
N GLU A 219 -4.79 14.74 -3.34
CA GLU A 219 -4.69 16.13 -2.89
C GLU A 219 -4.71 16.23 -1.36
N GLY A 220 -5.63 15.51 -0.70
CA GLY A 220 -5.71 15.46 0.75
C GLY A 220 -4.45 14.86 1.39
N CYS A 221 -3.88 13.80 0.81
CA CYS A 221 -2.58 13.26 1.24
C CYS A 221 -1.44 14.26 1.08
N LEU A 222 -1.38 15.00 -0.02
CA LEU A 222 -0.34 16.02 -0.24
C LEU A 222 -0.49 17.18 0.76
N ARG A 223 -1.73 17.59 1.08
CA ARG A 223 -1.98 18.60 2.12
C ARG A 223 -1.60 18.12 3.51
N ALA A 224 -1.91 16.87 3.85
CA ALA A 224 -1.51 16.27 5.12
C ALA A 224 0.01 16.15 5.22
N ALA A 225 0.68 15.64 4.18
CA ALA A 225 2.14 15.57 4.15
C ALA A 225 2.80 16.95 4.19
N GLY A 226 2.22 17.95 3.52
CA GLY A 226 2.72 19.33 3.49
C GLY A 226 2.44 20.13 4.77
N SER A 227 1.38 19.80 5.52
CA SER A 227 1.18 20.35 6.86
C SER A 227 2.14 19.74 7.88
N TRP A 228 2.71 18.58 7.58
CA TRP A 228 3.73 17.93 8.41
C TRP A 228 5.11 18.49 8.06
N HIS A 229 5.32 19.76 8.36
CA HIS A 229 6.67 20.28 8.50
C HIS A 229 7.27 19.68 9.78
N TRP A 230 8.06 18.63 9.63
CA TRP A 230 8.84 18.06 10.73
C TRP A 230 9.82 19.12 11.23
N CYS A 231 9.45 19.80 12.32
CA CYS A 231 10.33 20.73 13.01
C CYS A 231 11.29 19.91 13.86
N LEU A 232 12.41 19.51 13.26
CA LEU A 232 13.61 19.20 14.03
C LEU A 232 14.15 20.55 14.51
N ASP A 233 13.93 20.83 15.80
CA ASP A 233 14.38 21.96 16.60
C ASP A 233 13.68 23.34 16.42
N GLU A 234 13.09 23.78 17.55
CA GLU A 234 12.84 25.16 18.01
C GLU A 234 11.66 26.04 17.51
N GLN A 235 10.64 25.53 16.78
CA GLN A 235 9.42 26.36 16.53
C GLN A 235 8.10 25.62 16.76
N TYR A 236 7.34 26.11 17.75
CA TYR A 236 6.01 25.61 18.17
C TYR A 236 4.90 25.79 17.11
N TRP A 237 4.03 24.78 17.00
CA TRP A 237 2.82 24.69 16.16
C TRP A 237 1.55 25.24 16.85
N PRO A 238 0.46 25.67 16.14
CA PRO A 238 0.33 26.16 14.76
C PRO A 238 0.12 27.69 14.69
N VAL A 239 0.45 28.29 13.54
CA VAL A 239 -0.06 29.62 13.18
C VAL A 239 -1.50 29.44 12.71
N ASN A 240 -2.46 29.89 13.51
CA ASN A 240 -3.86 29.95 13.11
C ASN A 240 -4.03 30.83 11.86
N CYS A 241 -4.36 30.23 10.72
CA CYS A 241 -4.90 30.97 9.58
C CYS A 241 -6.39 31.25 9.82
N HIS A 242 -6.71 32.07 10.83
CA HIS A 242 -8.05 32.61 11.04
C HIS A 242 -7.98 34.13 11.22
N GLY A 243 -8.49 34.84 10.20
CA GLY A 243 -9.14 36.14 10.35
C GLY A 243 -8.37 37.36 9.82
N GLY A 244 -8.92 37.98 8.77
CA GLY A 244 -8.53 39.31 8.33
C GLY A 244 -9.15 39.75 7.00
N HIS A 245 -10.48 39.82 6.93
CA HIS A 245 -11.18 40.66 5.97
C HIS A 245 -11.02 42.14 6.39
N ASP A 246 -10.90 43.01 5.39
CA ASP A 246 -11.11 44.47 5.40
C ASP A 246 -10.12 45.40 6.14
N ALA A 247 -9.22 46.01 5.35
CA ALA A 247 -9.11 47.46 5.20
C ALA A 247 -8.59 47.78 3.78
#